data_AF-A0A4Y2MZU7-F1
#
_entry.id   AF-A0A4Y2MZU7-F1
#
_cell.length_a   1.000
_cell.length_b   1.000
_cell.length_c   1.000
_cell.angle_alpha   90.00
_cell.angle_beta   90.00
_cell.angle_gamma   90.00
#
_symmetry.space_group_name_H-M   'P 1'
#
loop_
_entity.id
_entity.type
_entity.pdbx_description
1 polymer ?
#
loop_
_entity_poly.entity_id
_entity_poly.type
_entity_poly.pdbx_seq_one_letter_code
_entity_poly.pdbx_strand_id
1 'polypeptide(L)'
;MPVYSDSLSVLQALSSLRRHSHPLAFSILDLHVRLVCKGFSILICWVPSHVGISGNEIADIAAKNASAVMDNSTPLKDFKHYINLALHSR
;
A
#
# COMPACT_ATOMS: atom_id res chain seq x y z
N MET A 1 -12.06 -10.82 9.41
CA MET A 1 -10.88 -11.22 8.64
C MET A 1 -9.84 -10.10 8.71
N PRO A 2 -8.66 -10.36 9.29
CA PRO A 2 -7.57 -9.37 9.31
C PRO A 2 -6.83 -9.31 7.97
N VAL A 3 -6.40 -8.10 7.62
CA VAL A 3 -5.53 -7.76 6.49
C VAL A 3 -4.30 -7.08 7.08
N TYR A 4 -3.11 -7.60 6.79
CA TYR A 4 -1.86 -7.08 7.31
C TYR A 4 -1.13 -6.29 6.21
N SER A 5 -0.56 -5.14 6.59
CA SER A 5 0.25 -4.32 5.69
C SER A 5 1.44 -3.74 6.45
N ASP A 6 2.61 -3.76 5.82
CA ASP A 6 3.83 -3.13 6.34
C ASP A 6 3.99 -1.67 5.92
N SER A 7 3.13 -1.20 5.03
CA SER A 7 3.13 0.16 4.50
C SER A 7 2.45 1.13 5.46
N LEU A 8 3.22 1.66 6.43
CA LEU A 8 2.71 2.61 7.41
C LEU A 8 2.05 3.84 6.77
N SER A 9 2.60 4.32 5.65
CA SER A 9 2.05 5.44 4.88
C SER A 9 0.65 5.14 4.33
N VAL A 10 0.38 3.92 3.88
CA VAL A 10 -0.94 3.49 3.40
C VAL A 10 -1.93 3.47 4.55
N LEU A 11 -1.53 2.95 5.72
CA LEU A 11 -2.39 2.89 6.90
C LEU A 11 -2.73 4.28 7.42
N GLN A 12 -1.77 5.20 7.42
CA GLN A 12 -2.00 6.60 7.75
C GLN A 12 -2.95 7.27 6.75
N ALA A 13 -2.78 7.00 5.45
CA ALA A 13 -3.67 7.52 4.42
C ALA A 13 -5.12 7.01 4.58
N LEU A 14 -5.31 5.74 4.97
CA LEU A 14 -6.64 5.15 5.22
C LEU A 14 -7.24 5.61 6.56
N SER A 15 -6.42 5.79 7.60
CA SER A 15 -6.85 6.27 8.91
C SER A 15 -7.25 7.74 8.88
N SER A 16 -6.55 8.55 8.09
CA SER A 16 -6.98 9.91 7.80
C SER A 16 -8.17 9.87 6.82
N LEU A 17 -9.38 9.71 7.37
CA LEU A 17 -10.69 9.78 6.67
C LEU A 17 -10.93 11.16 6.03
N ARG A 18 -10.04 11.61 5.16
CA ARG A 18 -10.17 12.84 4.40
C ARG A 18 -10.77 12.50 3.05
N ARG A 19 -11.93 13.10 2.78
CA ARG A 19 -12.68 13.05 1.52
C ARG A 19 -11.90 13.55 0.29
N HIS A 20 -10.67 14.06 0.51
CA HIS A 20 -9.74 14.57 -0.49
C HIS A 20 -8.41 13.79 -0.49
N SER A 21 -8.39 12.56 0.02
CA SER A 21 -7.23 11.68 -0.09
C SER A 21 -6.98 11.26 -1.55
N HIS A 22 -5.77 10.76 -1.82
CA HIS A 22 -5.39 10.24 -3.14
C HIS A 22 -6.48 9.30 -3.70
N PRO A 23 -6.85 9.36 -4.99
CA PRO A 23 -7.96 8.58 -5.55
C PRO A 23 -7.91 7.08 -5.22
N LEU A 24 -6.71 6.50 -5.18
CA LEU A 24 -6.52 5.10 -4.77
C LEU A 24 -6.90 4.82 -3.31
N ALA A 25 -6.53 5.71 -2.37
CA ALA A 25 -6.89 5.57 -0.97
C ALA A 25 -8.42 5.68 -0.77
N PHE A 26 -9.07 6.58 -1.52
CA PHE A 26 -10.53 6.67 -1.53
C PHE A 26 -11.19 5.39 -2.06
N SER A 27 -10.71 4.83 -3.17
CA SER A 27 -11.23 3.57 -3.72
C SER A 27 -11.10 2.40 -2.75
N ILE A 28 -9.99 2.33 -2.00
CA ILE A 28 -9.80 1.30 -0.95
C ILE A 28 -10.82 1.50 0.17
N LEU A 29 -11.04 2.74 0.61
CA LEU A 29 -12.01 3.06 1.66
C LEU A 29 -13.46 2.77 1.22
N ASP A 30 -13.83 3.13 0.00
CA ASP A 30 -15.15 2.83 -0.58
C ASP A 30 -15.40 1.30 -0.61
N LEU A 31 -14.41 0.54 -1.08
CA LEU A 31 -14.49 -0.92 -1.09
C LEU A 31 -14.63 -1.48 0.34
N HIS A 32 -13.86 -0.95 1.29
CA HIS A 32 -13.96 -1.33 2.69
C HIS A 32 -15.36 -1.10 3.24
N VAL A 33 -15.94 0.09 3.04
CA VAL A 33 -17.30 0.43 3.46
C VAL A 33 -18.32 -0.53 2.82
N ARG A 34 -18.22 -0.78 1.51
CA ARG A 34 -19.13 -1.72 0.82
C ARG A 34 -19.06 -3.14 1.39
N LEU A 35 -17.88 -3.61 1.77
CA LEU A 35 -17.73 -4.93 2.38
C LEU A 35 -18.29 -4.96 3.81
N VAL A 36 -18.06 -3.92 4.60
CA VAL A 36 -18.66 -3.80 5.94
C VAL A 36 -20.19 -3.76 5.85
N CYS A 37 -20.77 -3.04 4.89
CA CYS A 37 -22.21 -3.03 4.64
C CYS A 37 -22.77 -4.40 4.24
N LYS A 38 -21.96 -5.28 3.66
CA LYS A 38 -22.32 -6.68 3.36
C LYS A 38 -22.16 -7.62 4.56
N GLY A 39 -21.78 -7.11 5.73
CA GLY A 39 -21.59 -7.88 6.96
C GLY A 39 -20.18 -8.43 7.16
N PHE A 40 -19.20 -8.07 6.31
CA PHE A 40 -17.82 -8.48 6.52
C PHE A 40 -17.17 -7.65 7.62
N SER A 41 -16.63 -8.31 8.65
CA SER A 41 -15.74 -7.66 9.61
C SER A 41 -14.31 -7.69 9.07
N ILE A 42 -13.77 -6.53 8.68
CA ILE A 42 -12.42 -6.39 8.13
C ILE A 42 -11.57 -5.55 9.08
N LEU A 43 -10.43 -6.08 9.50
CA LEU A 43 -9.46 -5.37 10.34
C LEU A 43 -8.20 -5.12 9.52
N ILE A 44 -7.70 -3.89 9.50
CA ILE A 44 -6.44 -3.55 8.83
C ILE A 44 -5.37 -3.34 9.90
N CYS A 45 -4.31 -4.15 9.87
CA CYS A 45 -3.24 -4.19 10.86
C CYS A 45 -1.90 -3.77 10.27
N TRP A 46 -1.14 -2.99 11.03
CA TRP A 46 0.26 -2.71 10.71
C TRP A 46 1.17 -3.87 11.14
N VAL A 47 2.14 -4.21 10.30
CA VAL A 47 3.26 -5.11 10.65
C VAL A 47 4.60 -4.46 10.27
N PRO A 48 5.68 -4.72 11.00
CA PRO A 48 7.01 -4.27 10.58
C PRO A 48 7.49 -5.04 9.34
N SER A 49 8.05 -4.32 8.37
CA SER A 49 8.67 -4.92 7.19
C SER A 49 10.03 -5.56 7.52
N HIS A 50 10.42 -6.61 6.79
CA HIS A 50 11.75 -7.22 6.82
C HIS A 50 12.26 -7.72 8.19
N VAL A 51 11.37 -8.10 9.11
CA VAL A 51 11.74 -8.71 10.40
C VAL A 51 11.56 -10.24 10.45
N GLY A 52 11.48 -10.91 9.29
CA GLY A 52 11.30 -12.36 9.23
C GLY A 52 9.85 -12.84 9.29
N ILE A 53 8.86 -11.96 9.06
CA ILE A 53 7.45 -12.39 8.97
C ILE A 53 7.23 -13.03 7.61
N SER A 54 7.25 -14.36 7.57
CA SER A 54 7.12 -15.15 6.33
C SER A 54 5.92 -14.75 5.47
N GLY A 55 4.77 -14.43 6.07
CA GLY A 55 3.60 -13.96 5.33
C GLY A 55 3.82 -12.64 4.58
N ASN A 56 4.55 -11.68 5.18
CA ASN A 56 4.88 -10.40 4.54
C ASN A 56 5.89 -10.63 3.42
N GLU A 57 6.90 -11.47 3.65
CA GLU A 57 7.93 -11.78 2.66
C GLU A 57 7.34 -12.46 1.43
N ILE A 58 6.41 -13.39 1.61
CA ILE A 58 5.69 -14.03 0.49
C ILE A 58 4.87 -12.99 -0.28
N ALA A 59 4.18 -12.09 0.41
CA ALA A 59 3.42 -11.01 -0.23
C ALA A 59 4.34 -10.07 -1.04
N ASP A 60 5.49 -9.69 -0.49
CA ASP A 60 6.49 -8.86 -1.18
C ASP A 60 7.07 -9.56 -2.41
N ILE A 61 7.38 -10.85 -2.32
CA ILE A 61 7.87 -11.65 -3.46
C ILE A 61 6.81 -11.72 -4.54
N ALA A 62 5.55 -11.97 -4.17
CA ALA A 62 4.44 -11.99 -5.13
C ALA A 62 4.24 -10.63 -5.81
N ALA A 63 4.31 -9.53 -5.06
CA ALA A 63 4.20 -8.18 -5.60
C ALA A 63 5.37 -7.84 -6.55
N LYS A 64 6.61 -8.20 -6.19
CA LYS A 64 7.79 -8.04 -7.04
C LYS A 64 7.67 -8.83 -8.35
N ASN A 65 7.21 -10.08 -8.26
CA ASN A 65 7.02 -10.93 -9.43
C ASN A 65 5.92 -10.38 -10.35
N ALA A 66 4.80 -9.89 -9.79
CA ALA A 66 3.74 -9.26 -10.57
C ALA A 66 4.20 -7.96 -11.24
N SER A 67 5.04 -7.17 -10.55
CA SER A 67 5.62 -5.95 -11.13
C SER A 67 6.59 -6.26 -12.27
N ALA A 68 7.38 -7.34 -12.17
CA ALA A 68 8.31 -7.76 -13.22
C ALA A 68 7.60 -8.20 -14.52
N VAL A 69 6.35 -8.66 -14.42
CA VAL A 69 5.50 -8.97 -15.59
C VAL A 69 4.96 -7.68 -16.25
N MET A 70 4.95 -6.55 -15.53
CA MET A 70 4.40 -5.26 -15.97
C MET A 70 5.46 -4.30 -16.55
N ASP A 71 6.72 -4.75 -16.67
CA ASP A 71 7.93 -3.92 -16.83
C ASP A 71 8.13 -3.29 -18.23
N ASN A 72 7.03 -2.99 -18.95
CA ASN A 72 7.09 -2.24 -20.21
C ASN A 72 6.23 -0.96 -20.22
N SER A 73 5.46 -0.61 -19.18
CA SER A 73 4.52 0.53 -19.25
C SER A 73 4.62 1.60 -18.16
N THR A 74 5.39 1.39 -17.09
CA THR A 74 5.56 2.43 -16.06
C THR A 74 7.02 2.88 -15.99
N PRO A 75 7.33 4.15 -16.28
CA PRO A 75 8.68 4.65 -16.11
C PRO A 75 9.01 4.68 -14.62
N LEU A 76 9.81 3.72 -14.16
CA LEU A 76 10.59 3.78 -12.91
C LEU A 76 11.37 5.10 -12.74
N LYS A 77 11.49 5.89 -13.80
CA LYS A 77 12.06 7.25 -13.82
C LYS A 77 11.29 8.24 -12.94
N ASP A 78 9.98 8.11 -12.78
CA ASP A 78 9.17 9.11 -12.09
C ASP A 78 9.48 9.14 -10.58
N PHE A 79 9.64 7.98 -9.94
CA PHE A 79 9.97 7.91 -8.51
C PHE A 79 11.44 8.20 -8.22
N LYS A 80 12.35 7.83 -9.14
CA LYS A 80 13.80 8.00 -8.94
C LYS A 80 14.21 9.48 -8.91
N HIS A 81 13.51 10.34 -9.64
CA HIS A 81 13.74 11.78 -9.62
C HIS A 81 13.36 12.41 -8.27
N TYR A 82 12.17 12.06 -7.74
CA TYR A 82 11.71 12.57 -6.44
C TYR A 82 12.53 12.06 -5.26
N ILE A 83 12.96 10.80 -5.28
CA ILE A 83 13.82 10.24 -4.22
C ILE A 83 15.18 10.94 -4.21
N ASN A 84 15.77 11.22 -5.38
CA ASN A 84 17.02 11.97 -5.45
C ASN A 84 16.85 13.42 -4.96
N LEU A 85 15.76 14.10 -5.31
CA LEU A 85 15.51 15.47 -4.82
C LEU A 85 15.38 15.52 -3.28
N ALA A 86 14.72 14.54 -2.67
CA ALA A 86 14.57 14.45 -1.21
C ALA A 86 15.87 14.08 -0.48
N LEU A 87 16.81 13.39 -1.15
CA LEU A 87 18.12 13.02 -0.58
C LEU A 87 19.18 14.11 -0.74
N HIS A 88 19.07 14.99 -1.75
CA HIS A 88 20.02 16.07 -2.00
C HIS A 88 19.58 17.44 -1.47
N SER A 89 18.45 17.52 -0.76
CA SER A 89 18.00 18.73 -0.07
C SER A 89 18.51 18.85 1.37
N ARG A 90 19.74 18.37 1.64
CA ARG A 90 20.44 18.57 2.91
C ARG A 90 21.64 19.48 2.72
#